data_AF-A0A937NYI2-F1
#
_entry.id   AF-A0A937NYI2-F1
#
_cell.length_a   1.000
_cell.length_b   1.000
_cell.length_c   1.000
_cell.angle_alpha   90.00
_cell.angle_beta   90.00
_cell.angle_gamma   90.00
#
_symmetry.space_group_name_H-M   'P 1'
#
loop_
_entity.id
_entity.type
_entity.pdbx_description
1 polymer ?
#
loop_
_entity_poly.entity_id
_entity_poly.type
_entity_poly.pdbx_seq_one_letter_code
_entity_poly.pdbx_strand_id
1 'polypeptide(L)' 'MKGTPTEGNPVGEEKPVLEKQPTLEERYLSIQEAAYHLAEKDGFARCPVSYWLQAEADSIA' A
#
# COMPACT_ATOMS: atom_id res chain seq x y z
N MET A 1 16.76 43.35 25.65
CA MET A 1 15.96 42.11 25.75
C MET A 1 14.74 42.34 26.62
N LYS A 2 13.56 42.49 26.01
CA LYS A 2 12.24 42.18 26.59
C LYS A 2 11.40 41.66 25.41
N GLY A 3 11.00 40.39 25.48
CA GLY A 3 10.37 39.66 24.39
C GLY A 3 8.93 40.12 24.13
N THR A 4 8.55 40.12 22.86
CA THR A 4 7.17 40.23 22.42
C THR A 4 6.56 38.82 22.31
N PRO A 5 5.33 38.60 22.80
CA PRO A 5 4.64 37.34 22.60
C PRO A 5 4.02 37.32 21.20
N THR A 6 4.40 36.37 20.35
CA THR A 6 3.79 36.20 19.03
C THR A 6 2.61 35.25 19.13
N GLU A 7 1.51 35.75 18.57
CA GLU A 7 0.20 35.16 18.30
C GLU A 7 0.19 33.69 17.87
N GLY A 8 -0.98 33.09 18.14
CA GLY A 8 -1.27 31.68 17.99
C GLY A 8 -1.08 31.11 16.60
N ASN A 9 -0.75 29.82 16.59
CA ASN A 9 -0.88 28.99 15.41
C ASN A 9 -2.27 28.33 15.47
N PRO A 10 -3.14 28.50 14.46
CA PRO A 10 -4.43 27.82 14.44
C PRO A 10 -4.20 26.31 14.33
N VAL A 11 -4.99 25.56 15.09
CA VAL A 11 -5.20 24.12 14.89
C VAL A 11 -5.40 23.88 13.39
N GLY A 12 -4.43 23.23 12.76
CA GLY A 12 -4.57 22.78 11.39
C GLY A 12 -5.72 21.77 11.35
N GLU A 13 -6.77 22.11 10.61
CA GLU A 13 -7.78 21.14 10.20
C GLU A 13 -7.06 20.03 9.43
N GLU A 14 -6.86 18.88 10.06
CA GLU A 14 -6.47 17.66 9.37
C GLU A 14 -7.62 17.28 8.43
N LYS A 15 -7.55 17.77 7.19
CA LYS A 15 -8.42 17.31 6.12
C LYS A 15 -8.30 15.78 6.06
N PRO A 16 -9.42 15.03 5.99
CA PRO A 16 -9.34 13.59 5.88
C PRO A 16 -8.49 13.25 4.67
N VAL A 17 -7.41 12.50 4.89
CA VAL A 17 -6.63 11.89 3.81
C VAL A 17 -7.60 10.91 3.15
N LEU A 18 -8.20 11.34 2.04
CA LEU A 18 -9.01 10.47 1.22
C LEU A 18 -8.06 9.38 0.71
N GLU A 19 -8.14 8.17 1.26
CA GLU A 19 -7.31 7.06 0.81
C GLU A 19 -7.56 6.86 -0.68
N LYS A 20 -6.54 7.19 -1.48
CA LYS A 20 -6.62 7.08 -2.92
C LYS A 20 -6.65 5.60 -3.25
N GLN A 21 -7.72 5.16 -3.89
CA GLN A 21 -7.79 3.80 -4.43
C GLN A 21 -6.58 3.55 -5.34
N PRO A 22 -5.90 2.40 -5.21
CA PRO A 22 -4.75 2.09 -6.03
C PRO A 22 -5.17 2.06 -7.51
N THR A 23 -4.28 2.57 -8.35
CA THR A 23 -4.41 2.48 -9.80
C THR A 23 -4.32 1.02 -10.25
N LEU A 24 -4.72 0.76 -11.49
CA LEU A 24 -4.61 -0.58 -12.08
C LEU A 24 -3.17 -1.08 -12.13
N GLU A 25 -2.23 -0.18 -12.43
CA GLU A 25 -0.80 -0.49 -12.49
C GLU A 25 -0.25 -0.84 -11.10
N GLU A 26 -0.60 -0.04 -10.07
CA GLU A 26 -0.18 -0.32 -8.69
C GLU A 26 -0.74 -1.64 -8.18
N ARG A 27 -2.00 -1.96 -8.50
CA ARG A 27 -2.58 -3.28 -8.18
C ARG A 27 -1.83 -4.41 -8.88
N TYR A 28 -1.55 -4.25 -10.16
CA TYR A 28 -0.82 -5.26 -10.93
C TYR A 28 0.57 -5.54 -10.34
N LEU A 29 1.34 -4.49 -10.03
CA LEU A 29 2.68 -4.63 -9.45
C LEU A 29 2.64 -5.27 -8.06
N SER A 30 1.66 -4.90 -7.24
CA SER A 30 1.48 -5.50 -5.91
C SER A 30 1.16 -7.00 -5.99
N ILE A 31 0.24 -7.39 -6.88
CA ILE A 31 -0.10 -8.81 -7.10
C ILE A 31 1.11 -9.57 -7.67
N GLN A 32 1.86 -8.95 -8.59
CA GLN A 32 3.06 -9.55 -9.17
C GLN A 32 4.11 -9.88 -8.10
N GLU A 33 4.41 -8.92 -7.23
CA GLU A 33 5.38 -9.09 -6.15
C GLU A 33 4.92 -10.16 -5.14
N ALA A 34 3.63 -10.14 -4.76
CA ALA A 34 3.05 -11.15 -3.89
C ALA A 34 3.10 -12.56 -4.50
N ALA A 35 2.79 -12.70 -5.79
CA ALA A 35 2.86 -13.98 -6.50
C ALA A 35 4.31 -14.50 -6.54
N TYR A 36 5.28 -13.62 -6.78
CA TYR A 36 6.69 -13.99 -6.75
C TYR A 36 7.13 -14.50 -5.38
N HIS A 37 6.81 -13.77 -4.30
CA HIS A 37 7.13 -14.20 -2.93
C HIS A 37 6.42 -15.49 -2.53
N LEU A 38 5.19 -15.73 -3.00
CA LEU A 38 4.49 -17.00 -2.79
C LEU A 38 5.21 -18.16 -3.49
N ALA A 39 5.70 -17.94 -4.71
CA ALA A 39 6.44 -18.95 -5.46
C ALA A 39 7.81 -19.24 -4.86
N GLU A 40 8.50 -18.21 -4.35
CA GLU A 40 9.80 -18.38 -3.70
C GLU A 40 9.70 -19.28 -2.45
N LYS A 41 8.62 -19.18 -1.67
CA LYS A 41 8.40 -19.96 -0.44
C LYS A 41 8.36 -21.47 -0.65
N ASP A 42 7.87 -21.94 -1.80
CA ASP A 42 7.79 -23.37 -2.13
C ASP A 42 8.75 -23.76 -3.27
N GLY A 43 9.71 -22.89 -3.61
CA GLY A 43 10.72 -23.17 -4.63
C GLY A 43 10.17 -23.27 -6.05
N PHE A 44 9.11 -22.51 -6.34
CA PHE A 44 8.44 -22.47 -7.64
C PHE A 44 7.84 -23.83 -8.07
N ALA A 45 7.38 -24.63 -7.11
CA ALA A 45 6.93 -26.00 -7.34
C ALA A 45 5.55 -26.13 -8.02
N ARG A 46 4.71 -25.09 -7.99
CA ARG A 46 3.35 -25.09 -8.54
C ARG A 46 3.28 -24.43 -9.92
N CYS A 47 2.12 -24.54 -10.56
CA CYS A 47 1.84 -23.80 -11.80
C CYS A 47 1.97 -22.29 -11.55
N PRO A 48 2.67 -21.52 -12.41
CA PRO A 48 2.80 -20.06 -12.27
C PRO A 48 1.47 -19.34 -12.07
N VAL A 49 0.43 -19.74 -12.81
CA VAL A 49 -0.92 -19.15 -12.73
C VAL A 49 -1.52 -19.30 -11.34
N SER A 50 -1.22 -20.39 -10.63
CA SER A 50 -1.75 -20.64 -9.28
C SER A 50 -1.23 -19.64 -8.25
N TYR A 51 0.00 -19.11 -8.41
CA TYR A 51 0.53 -18.08 -7.51
C TYR A 51 -0.14 -16.73 -7.76
N TRP A 52 -0.39 -16.38 -9.02
CA TRP A 52 -1.11 -15.16 -9.39
C TRP A 52 -2.54 -15.17 -8.84
N LEU A 53 -3.26 -16.28 -9.00
CA LEU A 53 -4.61 -16.41 -8.47
C LEU A 53 -4.67 -16.30 -6.94
N GLN A 54 -3.71 -16.92 -6.24
CA GLN A 54 -3.64 -16.80 -4.78
C GLN A 54 -3.28 -15.37 -4.35
N ALA A 55 -2.29 -14.75 -5.00
CA ALA A 55 -1.88 -13.38 -4.71
C ALA A 55 -3.00 -12.37 -4.94
N GLU A 56 -3.76 -12.53 -6.03
CA GLU A 56 -4.93 -11.70 -6.30
C GLU A 56 -6.03 -11.90 -5.24
N ALA A 57 -6.33 -13.14 -4.86
CA ALA A 57 -7.29 -13.43 -3.79
C ALA A 57 -6.88 -12.82 -2.44
N ASP A 58 -5.60 -12.90 -2.09
CA ASP A 58 -5.05 -12.34 -0.85
C ASP A 58 -5.03 -10.80 -0.87
N SER A 59 -5.02 -10.17 -2.05
CA SER A 59 -4.97 -8.70 -2.20
C SER A 59 -6.33 -7.99 -2.04
N ILE A 60 -7.43 -8.75 -2.08
CA ILE A 60 -8.81 -8.24 -2.02
C ILE A 60 -9.44 -8.48 -0.62
N ALA A 61 -8.82 -9.32 0.21
CA ALA A 61 -9.28 -9.71 1.55
C ALA A 61 -8.84 -8.73 2.64
#